data_AF-A0A524EP64-F1
#
_entry.id   AF-A0A524EP64-F1
#
_cell.length_a   1.000
_cell.length_b   1.000
_cell.length_c   1.000
_cell.angle_alpha   90.00
_cell.angle_beta   90.00
_cell.angle_gamma   90.00
#
_symmetry.space_group_name_H-M   'P 1'
#
loop_
_entity.id
_entity.type
_entity.pdbx_description
1 polymer ?
#
loop_
_entity_poly.entity_id
_entity_poly.type
_entity_poly.pdbx_seq_one_letter_code
_entity_poly.pdbx_strand_id
1 'polypeptide(L)'
;MIIFDPIERALWIIAIILMIFCSYTFLNRARKSDISEEKHIMYGFTLFVLFFSISRLIFFIADYFIIGNYSGHSYIGDISDTNPTFDYLNIIGHVVWMIGMIIFFYSFETTVSFTKYIFTIIGVLITGIVSFQINLRYFAIIYFIIVLSFILIYLSVKSSRELKGVSAFMFTGILFAAVGAFLTTWTIKEIIASIFPGIPPLLYIIGALIIISPNYLSQKYLTRALPIWILLAIFLIGFMLFTPILINIGNFPIIVVILIISLNFPALIILIYTIYRIIKIFQYKENYYDITKDDTQQKDFLKLFTKPSKLTEEEISISKEKKICLVCKNEISRENYICPKCKAFYCLKCSRTLTTMENACWVCYTPFDESKPVIMPEKKKKEDIIIDKVDHKSI
;
A
#
# COMPACT_ATOMS: atom_id res chain seq x y z
N MET A 1 -24.46 5.44 32.81
CA MET A 1 -23.80 4.56 31.81
C MET A 1 -22.30 4.49 32.10
N ILE A 2 -21.62 3.35 31.88
CA ILE A 2 -20.14 3.31 31.91
C ILE A 2 -19.63 4.16 30.74
N ILE A 3 -19.07 5.33 31.04
CA ILE A 3 -18.50 6.22 30.04
C ILE A 3 -17.11 5.72 29.65
N PHE A 4 -16.30 5.32 30.64
CA PHE A 4 -15.04 4.66 30.35
C PHE A 4 -14.53 3.75 31.46
N ASP A 5 -13.89 2.69 30.99
CA ASP A 5 -13.09 1.77 31.76
C ASP A 5 -11.58 2.05 31.54
N PRO A 6 -10.71 1.97 32.57
CA PRO A 6 -9.28 2.20 32.41
C PRO A 6 -8.60 1.29 31.38
N ILE A 7 -9.04 0.02 31.27
CA ILE A 7 -8.51 -0.94 30.28
C ILE A 7 -8.96 -0.52 28.88
N GLU A 8 -10.23 -0.17 28.71
CA GLU A 8 -10.75 0.36 27.44
C GLU A 8 -9.94 1.59 27.00
N ARG A 9 -9.66 2.52 27.92
CA ARG A 9 -8.88 3.73 27.64
C ARG A 9 -7.45 3.41 27.22
N ALA A 10 -6.78 2.48 27.91
CA ALA A 10 -5.45 2.04 27.53
C ALA A 10 -5.43 1.42 26.12
N LEU A 11 -6.43 0.58 25.80
CA LEU A 11 -6.57 -0.01 24.47
C LEU A 11 -6.82 1.03 23.38
N TRP A 12 -7.60 2.08 23.65
CA TRP A 12 -7.79 3.19 22.70
C TRP A 12 -6.50 3.96 22.42
N ILE A 13 -5.68 4.20 23.43
CA ILE A 13 -4.37 4.85 23.25
C ILE A 13 -3.49 4.00 22.32
N ILE A 14 -3.43 2.69 22.56
CA ILE A 14 -2.70 1.75 21.69
C ILE A 14 -3.25 1.78 20.26
N ALA A 15 -4.59 1.72 20.10
CA ALA A 15 -5.26 1.79 18.81
C ALA A 15 -4.90 3.05 18.02
N ILE A 16 -4.97 4.22 18.67
CA ILE A 16 -4.67 5.52 18.06
C ILE A 16 -3.20 5.59 17.63
N ILE A 17 -2.27 5.17 18.50
CA ILE A 17 -0.83 5.16 18.19
C ILE A 17 -0.55 4.24 16.99
N LEU A 18 -1.14 3.04 16.96
CA LEU A 18 -0.97 2.10 15.85
C LEU A 18 -1.50 2.66 14.54
N MET A 19 -2.64 3.36 14.55
CA MET A 19 -3.21 3.96 13.33
C MET A 19 -2.38 5.16 12.83
N ILE A 20 -1.83 5.98 13.74
CA ILE A 20 -0.87 7.03 13.38
C ILE A 20 0.38 6.40 12.75
N PHE A 21 0.89 5.31 13.32
CA PHE A 21 2.01 4.57 12.76
C PHE A 21 1.67 3.99 11.38
N CYS A 22 0.45 3.46 11.18
CA CYS A 22 -0.02 3.01 9.86
C CYS A 22 0.04 4.15 8.84
N SER A 23 -0.48 5.34 9.18
CA SER A 23 -0.39 6.52 8.31
C SER A 23 1.06 6.84 7.95
N TYR A 24 1.98 6.84 8.93
CA TYR A 24 3.40 7.06 8.68
C TYR A 24 4.01 6.03 7.73
N THR A 25 3.63 4.75 7.83
CA THR A 25 4.12 3.73 6.88
C THR A 25 3.64 3.96 5.44
N PHE A 26 2.40 4.42 5.24
CA PHE A 26 1.92 4.80 3.90
C PHE A 26 2.62 6.05 3.37
N LEU A 27 2.91 7.03 4.23
CA LEU A 27 3.67 8.21 3.83
C LEU A 27 5.05 7.82 3.30
N ASN A 28 5.74 6.95 4.03
CA ASN A 28 7.04 6.44 3.62
C ASN A 28 6.99 5.63 2.33
N ARG A 29 5.92 4.87 2.12
CA ARG A 29 5.69 4.15 0.87
C ARG A 29 5.40 5.12 -0.29
N ALA A 30 4.56 6.12 -0.09
CA ALA A 30 4.24 7.15 -1.08
C ALA A 30 5.50 7.89 -1.54
N ARG A 31 6.39 8.23 -0.60
CA ARG A 31 7.68 8.89 -0.90
C ARG A 31 8.62 8.03 -1.75
N LYS A 32 8.56 6.71 -1.61
CA LYS A 32 9.41 5.74 -2.32
C LYS A 32 8.84 5.26 -3.66
N SER A 33 7.56 5.52 -3.95
CA SER A 33 6.96 5.10 -5.21
C SER A 33 7.38 6.04 -6.34
N ASP A 34 7.92 5.46 -7.41
CA ASP A 34 8.30 6.17 -8.64
C ASP A 34 7.07 6.43 -9.54
N ILE A 35 5.96 5.72 -9.31
CA ILE A 35 4.74 5.80 -10.12
C ILE A 35 3.83 6.86 -9.53
N SER A 36 3.60 7.95 -10.28
CA SER A 36 2.80 9.10 -9.82
C SER A 36 1.40 8.70 -9.33
N GLU A 37 0.73 7.79 -10.03
CA GLU A 37 -0.61 7.30 -9.67
C GLU A 37 -0.63 6.55 -8.33
N GLU A 38 0.30 5.62 -8.11
CA GLU A 38 0.42 4.91 -6.84
C GLU A 38 0.75 5.91 -5.72
N LYS A 39 1.67 6.85 -5.98
CA LYS A 39 2.05 7.89 -5.04
C LYS A 39 0.85 8.73 -4.59
N HIS A 40 -0.01 9.18 -5.50
CA HIS A 40 -1.22 9.93 -5.16
C HIS A 40 -2.20 9.10 -4.32
N ILE A 41 -2.47 7.85 -4.71
CA ILE A 41 -3.35 6.96 -3.94
C ILE A 41 -2.79 6.72 -2.52
N MET A 42 -1.48 6.49 -2.39
CA MET A 42 -0.84 6.26 -1.09
C MET A 42 -0.88 7.51 -0.21
N TYR A 43 -0.74 8.71 -0.78
CA TYR A 43 -0.98 9.96 -0.04
C TYR A 43 -2.44 10.10 0.41
N GLY A 44 -3.40 9.76 -0.46
CA GLY A 44 -4.82 9.74 -0.11
C GLY A 44 -5.10 8.84 1.09
N PHE A 45 -4.56 7.62 1.10
CA PHE A 45 -4.68 6.70 2.23
C PHE A 45 -3.93 7.18 3.47
N THR A 46 -2.73 7.75 3.33
CA THR A 46 -1.97 8.33 4.43
C THR A 46 -2.81 9.36 5.18
N LEU A 47 -3.39 10.31 4.45
CA LEU A 47 -4.20 11.37 5.02
C LEU A 47 -5.52 10.83 5.56
N PHE A 48 -6.19 9.92 4.86
CA PHE A 48 -7.39 9.26 5.39
C PHE A 48 -7.17 8.62 6.76
N VAL A 49 -6.15 7.76 6.88
CA VAL A 49 -5.84 7.04 8.13
C VAL A 49 -5.42 8.03 9.22
N LEU A 50 -4.67 9.08 8.87
CA LEU A 50 -4.28 10.13 9.82
C LEU A 50 -5.49 10.87 10.38
N PHE A 51 -6.33 11.43 9.51
CA PHE A 51 -7.52 12.18 9.91
C PHE A 51 -8.52 11.28 10.66
N PHE A 52 -8.64 10.01 10.28
CA PHE A 52 -9.41 9.02 11.03
C PHE A 52 -8.85 8.82 12.44
N SER A 53 -7.54 8.71 12.60
CA SER A 53 -6.87 8.59 13.91
C SER A 53 -7.06 9.84 14.77
N ILE A 54 -6.87 11.02 14.19
CA ILE A 54 -7.05 12.31 14.87
C ILE A 54 -8.51 12.46 15.31
N SER A 55 -9.48 12.11 14.46
CA SER A 55 -10.89 12.14 14.85
C SER A 55 -11.16 11.28 16.09
N ARG A 56 -10.55 10.09 16.17
CA ARG A 56 -10.67 9.22 17.35
C ARG A 56 -10.00 9.79 18.58
N LEU A 57 -8.85 10.43 18.44
CA LEU A 57 -8.22 11.14 19.54
C LEU A 57 -9.13 12.27 20.07
N ILE A 58 -9.79 13.01 19.18
CA ILE A 58 -10.73 14.06 19.57
C ILE A 58 -11.93 13.48 20.31
N PHE A 59 -12.54 12.39 19.81
CA PHE A 59 -13.63 11.72 20.53
C PHE A 59 -13.17 11.15 21.89
N PHE A 60 -11.97 10.59 21.94
CA PHE A 60 -11.37 10.10 23.17
C PHE A 60 -11.22 11.21 24.22
N ILE A 61 -10.77 12.41 23.80
CA ILE A 61 -10.67 13.58 24.67
C ILE A 61 -12.06 14.11 25.05
N ALA A 62 -13.01 14.12 24.09
CA ALA A 62 -14.36 14.62 24.32
C ALA A 62 -15.02 13.89 25.50
N ASP A 63 -14.90 12.56 25.58
CA ASP A 63 -15.53 11.77 26.63
C ASP A 63 -15.14 12.20 28.07
N TYR A 64 -14.01 12.88 28.29
CA TYR A 64 -13.62 13.40 29.61
C TYR A 64 -14.47 14.59 30.07
N PHE A 65 -15.24 15.20 29.16
CA PHE A 65 -16.14 16.32 29.43
C PHE A 65 -17.59 15.88 29.68
N ILE A 66 -17.85 14.56 29.77
CA ILE A 66 -19.14 14.02 30.18
C ILE A 66 -19.24 14.09 31.71
N ILE A 67 -20.36 14.62 32.23
CA ILE A 67 -20.59 14.76 33.66
C ILE A 67 -20.89 13.39 34.26
N GLY A 68 -20.22 13.06 35.36
CA GLY A 68 -20.30 11.74 35.96
C GLY A 68 -19.47 11.61 37.24
N ASN A 69 -19.53 10.43 37.83
CA ASN A 69 -18.84 10.07 39.07
C ASN A 69 -18.15 8.72 38.91
N TYR A 70 -17.07 8.52 39.66
CA TYR A 70 -16.43 7.21 39.75
C TYR A 70 -17.26 6.25 40.62
N SER A 71 -17.49 5.05 40.11
CA SER A 71 -18.07 3.93 40.87
C SER A 71 -17.15 2.73 40.70
N GLY A 72 -16.40 2.41 41.76
CA GLY A 72 -15.28 1.46 41.66
C GLY A 72 -14.17 1.99 40.76
N HIS A 73 -13.78 1.21 39.74
CA HIS A 73 -12.73 1.59 38.79
C HIS A 73 -13.26 2.23 37.50
N SER A 74 -14.57 2.28 37.32
CA SER A 74 -15.20 2.79 36.10
C SER A 74 -15.81 4.17 36.34
N TYR A 75 -15.72 5.03 35.34
CA TYR A 75 -16.39 6.33 35.36
C TYR A 75 -17.80 6.18 34.80
N ILE A 76 -18.82 6.45 35.64
CA ILE A 76 -20.23 6.36 35.28
C ILE A 76 -20.78 7.77 35.15
N GLY A 77 -21.39 8.07 34.01
CA GLY A 77 -21.95 9.39 33.71
C GLY A 77 -23.29 9.30 33.03
N ASP A 78 -23.91 10.46 32.87
CA ASP A 78 -25.14 10.67 32.12
C ASP A 78 -24.81 11.41 30.82
N ILE A 79 -25.19 10.84 29.68
CA ILE A 79 -24.96 11.47 28.37
C ILE A 79 -25.97 12.59 28.11
N SER A 80 -27.13 12.56 28.78
CA SER A 80 -28.10 13.64 28.65
C SER A 80 -27.61 14.93 29.30
N ASP A 81 -26.65 14.83 30.23
CA ASP A 81 -26.03 15.96 30.93
C ASP A 81 -24.55 16.11 30.52
N THR A 82 -24.32 16.83 29.43
CA THR A 82 -22.98 17.02 28.86
C THR A 82 -22.55 18.48 28.90
N ASN A 83 -21.25 18.71 29.08
CA ASN A 83 -20.67 20.04 28.98
C ASN A 83 -20.70 20.50 27.50
N PRO A 84 -20.96 21.78 27.18
CA PRO A 84 -20.89 22.29 25.81
C PRO A 84 -19.56 21.99 25.08
N THR A 85 -18.48 21.82 25.82
CA THR A 85 -17.16 21.42 25.30
C THR A 85 -17.20 20.01 24.68
N PHE A 86 -17.95 19.08 25.27
CA PHE A 86 -18.14 17.73 24.74
C PHE A 86 -18.79 17.78 23.36
N ASP A 87 -19.90 18.50 23.23
CA ASP A 87 -20.63 18.65 21.96
C ASP A 87 -19.74 19.25 20.89
N TYR A 88 -19.01 20.32 21.23
CA TYR A 88 -18.09 20.99 20.31
C TYR A 88 -16.98 20.05 19.81
N LEU A 89 -16.31 19.34 20.71
CA LEU A 89 -15.28 18.36 20.33
C LEU A 89 -15.86 17.22 19.51
N ASN A 90 -17.08 16.77 19.81
CA ASN A 90 -17.77 15.75 19.03
C ASN A 90 -18.05 16.24 17.59
N ILE A 91 -18.51 17.48 17.41
CA ILE A 91 -18.68 18.10 16.09
C ILE A 91 -17.34 18.12 15.34
N ILE A 92 -16.28 18.61 15.99
CA ILE A 92 -14.95 18.69 15.37
C ILE A 92 -14.47 17.30 14.96
N GLY A 93 -14.60 16.29 15.83
CA GLY A 93 -14.20 14.91 15.53
C GLY A 93 -14.86 14.40 14.25
N HIS A 94 -16.17 14.63 14.08
CA HIS A 94 -16.87 14.27 12.85
C HIS A 94 -16.37 15.05 11.63
N VAL A 95 -16.19 16.37 11.74
CA VAL A 95 -15.70 17.21 10.63
C VAL A 95 -14.29 16.79 10.19
N VAL A 96 -13.38 16.57 11.15
CA VAL A 96 -12.02 16.08 10.90
C VAL A 96 -12.05 14.74 10.15
N TRP A 97 -12.91 13.80 10.57
CA TRP A 97 -13.07 12.54 9.86
C TRP A 97 -13.55 12.74 8.40
N MET A 98 -14.56 13.59 8.20
CA MET A 98 -15.11 13.86 6.87
C MET A 98 -14.09 14.54 5.94
N ILE A 99 -13.27 15.45 6.46
CA ILE A 99 -12.15 16.04 5.72
C ILE A 99 -11.19 14.95 5.25
N GLY A 100 -10.87 13.98 6.12
CA GLY A 100 -10.06 12.81 5.75
C GLY A 100 -10.66 12.01 4.58
N MET A 101 -11.98 11.80 4.59
CA MET A 101 -12.69 11.12 3.49
C MET A 101 -12.68 11.93 2.19
N ILE A 102 -12.89 13.25 2.26
CA ILE A 102 -12.87 14.13 1.08
C ILE A 102 -11.48 14.11 0.43
N ILE A 103 -10.40 14.22 1.22
CA ILE A 103 -9.03 14.17 0.71
C ILE A 103 -8.74 12.82 0.03
N PHE A 104 -9.25 11.73 0.60
CA PHE A 104 -9.14 10.41 0.00
C PHE A 104 -9.87 10.33 -1.34
N PHE A 105 -11.12 10.81 -1.40
CA PHE A 105 -11.89 10.87 -2.64
C PHE A 105 -11.18 11.71 -3.68
N TYR A 106 -10.68 12.88 -3.32
CA TYR A 106 -9.90 13.72 -4.22
C TYR A 106 -8.71 12.95 -4.81
N SER A 107 -7.90 12.33 -3.95
CA SER A 107 -6.72 11.55 -4.36
C SER A 107 -7.07 10.35 -5.25
N PHE A 108 -8.22 9.73 -5.01
CA PHE A 108 -8.74 8.64 -5.83
C PHE A 108 -9.23 9.15 -7.19
N GLU A 109 -10.05 10.20 -7.21
CA GLU A 109 -10.65 10.76 -8.42
C GLU A 109 -9.60 11.37 -9.35
N THR A 110 -8.54 12.00 -8.81
CA THR A 110 -7.38 12.46 -9.59
C THR A 110 -6.68 11.31 -10.30
N THR A 111 -6.65 10.12 -9.70
CA THR A 111 -5.94 8.96 -10.25
C THR A 111 -6.79 8.20 -11.25
N VAL A 112 -8.10 8.12 -11.02
CA VAL A 112 -9.03 7.28 -11.79
C VAL A 112 -9.71 8.01 -12.94
N SER A 113 -9.75 9.35 -12.90
CA SER A 113 -10.34 10.29 -13.90
C SER A 113 -11.80 10.03 -14.31
N PHE A 114 -12.45 8.98 -13.81
CA PHE A 114 -13.78 8.53 -14.25
C PHE A 114 -14.90 9.45 -13.75
N THR A 115 -14.82 9.90 -12.50
CA THR A 115 -15.91 10.60 -11.81
C THR A 115 -15.77 12.12 -11.84
N LYS A 116 -14.70 12.66 -12.44
CA LYS A 116 -14.47 14.12 -12.59
C LYS A 116 -14.74 14.93 -11.31
N TYR A 117 -14.25 14.44 -10.16
CA TYR A 117 -14.38 15.09 -8.84
C TYR A 117 -15.79 15.14 -8.24
N ILE A 118 -16.77 14.42 -8.81
CA ILE A 118 -18.15 14.43 -8.33
C ILE A 118 -18.23 13.98 -6.86
N PHE A 119 -17.47 12.95 -6.45
CA PHE A 119 -17.52 12.48 -5.06
C PHE A 119 -16.93 13.48 -4.09
N THR A 120 -15.83 14.13 -4.47
CA THR A 120 -15.19 15.18 -3.67
C THR A 120 -16.13 16.37 -3.48
N ILE A 121 -16.75 16.86 -4.56
CA ILE A 121 -17.66 18.02 -4.52
C ILE A 121 -18.87 17.73 -3.63
N ILE A 122 -19.54 16.59 -3.83
CA ILE A 122 -20.69 16.20 -3.02
C ILE A 122 -20.28 16.01 -1.55
N GLY A 123 -19.12 15.38 -1.30
CA GLY A 123 -18.57 15.21 0.05
C GLY A 123 -18.33 16.54 0.77
N VAL A 124 -17.80 17.55 0.08
CA VAL A 124 -17.61 18.91 0.63
C VAL A 124 -18.94 19.55 0.98
N LEU A 125 -19.94 19.50 0.09
CA LEU A 125 -21.27 20.05 0.35
C LEU A 125 -21.93 19.39 1.57
N ILE A 126 -21.90 18.06 1.64
CA ILE A 126 -22.43 17.29 2.78
C ILE A 126 -21.72 17.68 4.07
N THR A 127 -20.39 17.79 4.06
CA THR A 127 -19.61 18.15 5.26
C THR A 127 -19.94 19.56 5.75
N GLY A 128 -20.14 20.50 4.83
CA GLY A 128 -20.61 21.86 5.16
C GLY A 128 -21.97 21.82 5.85
N ILE A 129 -22.93 21.07 5.30
CA ILE A 129 -24.28 20.94 5.88
C ILE A 129 -24.25 20.28 7.27
N VAL A 130 -23.49 19.18 7.42
CA VAL A 130 -23.36 18.44 8.69
C VAL A 130 -22.78 19.31 9.81
N SER A 131 -21.92 20.26 9.47
CA SER A 131 -21.30 21.17 10.44
C SER A 131 -22.35 22.02 11.19
N PHE A 132 -23.54 22.21 10.61
CA PHE A 132 -24.63 22.99 11.22
C PHE A 132 -25.75 22.14 11.82
N GLN A 133 -25.90 20.86 11.41
CA GLN A 133 -27.03 20.03 11.84
C GLN A 133 -26.60 18.62 12.24
N ILE A 134 -26.72 18.32 13.53
CA ILE A 134 -26.34 17.02 14.13
C ILE A 134 -27.12 15.86 13.51
N ASN A 135 -28.42 16.03 13.25
CA ASN A 135 -29.27 14.97 12.68
C ASN A 135 -28.84 14.53 11.28
N LEU A 136 -28.15 15.40 10.52
CA LEU A 136 -27.70 15.08 9.17
C LEU A 136 -26.40 14.26 9.13
N ARG A 137 -25.75 14.04 10.27
CA ARG A 137 -24.52 13.22 10.37
C ARG A 137 -24.73 11.80 9.85
N TYR A 138 -25.88 11.19 10.14
CA TYR A 138 -26.19 9.82 9.71
C TYR A 138 -26.25 9.69 8.18
N PHE A 139 -26.86 10.67 7.49
CA PHE A 139 -26.90 10.69 6.02
C PHE A 139 -25.51 10.83 5.41
N ALA A 140 -24.66 11.66 6.01
CA ALA A 140 -23.27 11.79 5.56
C ALA A 140 -22.49 10.48 5.73
N ILE A 141 -22.65 9.80 6.87
CA ILE A 141 -22.02 8.50 7.11
C ILE A 141 -22.45 7.48 6.04
N ILE A 142 -23.75 7.39 5.75
CA ILE A 142 -24.28 6.50 4.70
C ILE A 142 -23.65 6.83 3.35
N TYR A 143 -23.64 8.12 2.96
CA TYR A 143 -23.04 8.57 1.71
C TYR A 143 -21.56 8.14 1.60
N PHE A 144 -20.75 8.44 2.62
CA PHE A 144 -19.33 8.11 2.64
C PHE A 144 -19.10 6.60 2.53
N ILE A 145 -19.95 5.78 3.15
CA ILE A 145 -19.85 4.32 3.09
C ILE A 145 -20.21 3.77 1.70
N ILE A 146 -21.26 4.31 1.07
CA ILE A 146 -21.64 3.94 -0.30
C ILE A 146 -20.50 4.27 -1.27
N VAL A 147 -19.95 5.48 -1.20
CA VAL A 147 -18.83 5.90 -2.07
C VAL A 147 -17.58 5.07 -1.79
N LEU A 148 -17.25 4.82 -0.52
CA LEU A 148 -16.11 3.97 -0.17
C LEU A 148 -16.28 2.54 -0.72
N SER A 149 -17.49 1.98 -0.65
CA SER A 149 -17.84 0.66 -1.21
C SER A 149 -17.70 0.61 -2.73
N PHE A 150 -18.08 1.70 -3.41
CA PHE A 150 -17.87 1.82 -4.86
C PHE A 150 -16.38 1.87 -5.22
N ILE A 151 -15.59 2.72 -4.54
CA ILE A 151 -14.13 2.83 -4.73
C ILE A 151 -13.45 1.47 -4.52
N LEU A 152 -13.90 0.73 -3.51
CA LEU A 152 -13.50 -0.63 -3.18
C LEU A 152 -13.66 -1.61 -4.35
N ILE A 153 -14.86 -1.67 -4.91
CA ILE A 153 -15.18 -2.52 -6.05
C ILE A 153 -14.36 -2.09 -7.26
N TYR A 154 -14.24 -0.78 -7.49
CA TYR A 154 -13.45 -0.24 -8.59
C TYR A 154 -11.96 -0.66 -8.50
N LEU A 155 -11.31 -0.43 -7.35
CA LEU A 155 -9.90 -0.76 -7.16
C LEU A 155 -9.68 -2.27 -7.29
N SER A 156 -10.56 -3.09 -6.73
CA SER A 156 -10.41 -4.55 -6.81
C SER A 156 -10.61 -5.12 -8.23
N VAL A 157 -11.36 -4.45 -9.10
CA VAL A 157 -11.54 -4.84 -10.50
C VAL A 157 -10.39 -4.33 -11.38
N LYS A 158 -10.13 -3.02 -11.36
CA LYS A 158 -9.32 -2.36 -12.40
C LYS A 158 -7.86 -2.13 -12.02
N SER A 159 -7.48 -2.17 -10.74
CA SER A 159 -6.10 -1.86 -10.35
C SER A 159 -5.07 -2.95 -10.72
N SER A 160 -3.78 -2.58 -10.68
CA SER A 160 -2.66 -3.51 -10.87
C SER A 160 -2.69 -4.65 -9.84
N ARG A 161 -2.04 -5.79 -10.14
CA ARG A 161 -2.06 -6.96 -9.22
C ARG A 161 -1.56 -6.62 -7.81
N GLU A 162 -0.57 -5.75 -7.71
CA GLU A 162 0.00 -5.31 -6.42
C GLU A 162 -0.98 -4.41 -5.66
N LEU A 163 -1.57 -3.43 -6.35
CA LEU A 163 -2.55 -2.53 -5.74
C LEU A 163 -3.83 -3.27 -5.35
N LYS A 164 -4.23 -4.32 -6.08
CA LYS A 164 -5.34 -5.22 -5.70
C LYS A 164 -5.11 -5.90 -4.35
N GLY A 165 -3.92 -6.47 -4.13
CA GLY A 165 -3.58 -7.10 -2.87
C GLY A 165 -3.57 -6.09 -1.72
N VAL A 166 -2.83 -4.99 -1.89
CA VAL A 166 -2.72 -3.93 -0.88
C VAL A 166 -4.08 -3.34 -0.55
N SER A 167 -4.89 -2.99 -1.55
CA SER A 167 -6.22 -2.43 -1.33
C SER A 167 -7.13 -3.37 -0.53
N ALA A 168 -7.12 -4.67 -0.81
CA ALA A 168 -7.92 -5.65 -0.06
C ALA A 168 -7.57 -5.67 1.45
N PHE A 169 -6.28 -5.66 1.80
CA PHE A 169 -5.85 -5.54 3.20
C PHE A 169 -6.30 -4.22 3.81
N MET A 170 -6.05 -3.11 3.12
CA MET A 170 -6.39 -1.77 3.62
C MET A 170 -7.87 -1.67 3.91
N PHE A 171 -8.72 -2.05 2.97
CA PHE A 171 -10.16 -1.99 3.16
C PHE A 171 -10.67 -2.96 4.21
N THR A 172 -10.12 -4.17 4.29
CA THR A 172 -10.47 -5.11 5.37
C THR A 172 -10.17 -4.46 6.72
N GLY A 173 -8.98 -3.90 6.91
CA GLY A 173 -8.66 -3.26 8.20
C GLY A 173 -9.44 -1.97 8.46
N ILE A 174 -9.74 -1.16 7.44
CA ILE A 174 -10.64 0.01 7.56
C ILE A 174 -12.04 -0.43 7.97
N LEU A 175 -12.55 -1.54 7.44
CA LEU A 175 -13.85 -2.08 7.79
C LEU A 175 -13.87 -2.52 9.26
N PHE A 176 -12.85 -3.23 9.74
CA PHE A 176 -12.72 -3.59 11.16
C PHE A 176 -12.72 -2.34 12.06
N ALA A 177 -11.95 -1.31 11.70
CA ALA A 177 -11.91 -0.07 12.46
C ALA A 177 -13.23 0.72 12.37
N ALA A 178 -13.91 0.71 11.22
CA ALA A 178 -15.21 1.34 11.05
C ALA A 178 -16.29 0.65 11.89
N VAL A 179 -16.29 -0.68 11.94
CA VAL A 179 -17.17 -1.44 12.85
C VAL A 179 -16.83 -1.10 14.30
N GLY A 180 -15.55 -1.08 14.68
CA GLY A 180 -15.13 -0.60 16.01
C GLY A 180 -15.69 0.78 16.34
N ALA A 181 -15.63 1.74 15.41
CA ALA A 181 -16.19 3.08 15.60
C ALA A 181 -17.72 3.06 15.70
N PHE A 182 -18.39 2.22 14.94
CA PHE A 182 -19.83 2.05 15.03
C PHE A 182 -20.24 1.52 16.41
N LEU A 183 -19.49 0.58 16.98
CA LEU A 183 -19.73 0.04 18.32
C LEU A 183 -19.48 1.08 19.44
N THR A 184 -18.75 2.16 19.17
CA THR A 184 -18.60 3.29 20.12
C THR A 184 -19.76 4.28 20.12
N THR A 185 -20.72 4.16 19.19
CA THR A 185 -21.92 5.01 19.22
C THR A 185 -22.67 4.77 20.52
N TRP A 186 -23.20 5.84 21.12
CA TRP A 186 -23.67 5.80 22.51
C TRP A 186 -24.73 4.73 22.75
N THR A 187 -25.71 4.63 21.85
CA THR A 187 -26.79 3.63 21.91
C THR A 187 -26.25 2.20 21.92
N ILE A 188 -25.16 1.93 21.20
CA ILE A 188 -24.57 0.60 21.11
C ILE A 188 -23.59 0.37 22.25
N LYS A 189 -22.89 1.41 22.68
CA LYS A 189 -21.93 1.38 23.77
C LYS A 189 -22.60 0.93 25.07
N GLU A 190 -23.84 1.34 25.36
CA GLU A 190 -24.59 0.86 26.54
C GLU A 190 -24.74 -0.67 26.58
N ILE A 191 -25.11 -1.25 25.45
CA ILE A 191 -25.32 -2.69 25.31
C ILE A 191 -23.97 -3.42 25.39
N ILE A 192 -22.96 -2.92 24.68
CA ILE A 192 -21.66 -3.60 24.56
C ILE A 192 -20.78 -3.43 25.79
N ALA A 193 -20.81 -2.27 26.45
CA ALA A 193 -20.07 -2.04 27.68
C ALA A 193 -20.46 -3.03 28.79
N SER A 194 -21.70 -3.54 28.75
CA SER A 194 -22.17 -4.58 29.66
C SER A 194 -21.55 -5.96 29.39
N ILE A 195 -21.12 -6.22 28.15
CA ILE A 195 -20.53 -7.51 27.74
C ILE A 195 -19.01 -7.45 27.85
N PHE A 196 -18.39 -6.52 27.11
CA PHE A 196 -16.94 -6.31 27.13
C PHE A 196 -16.60 -4.92 26.55
N PRO A 197 -16.22 -3.93 27.39
CA PRO A 197 -15.92 -2.57 26.92
C PRO A 197 -14.69 -2.51 26.01
N GLY A 198 -13.85 -3.55 26.01
CA GLY A 198 -12.66 -3.65 25.16
C GLY A 198 -12.91 -4.04 23.69
N ILE A 199 -14.13 -4.45 23.28
CA ILE A 199 -14.38 -4.88 21.88
C ILE A 199 -14.06 -3.77 20.88
N PRO A 200 -14.58 -2.53 21.01
CA PRO A 200 -14.36 -1.48 20.03
C PRO A 200 -12.88 -1.15 19.77
N PRO A 201 -12.03 -0.89 20.80
CA PRO A 201 -10.61 -0.62 20.55
C PRO A 201 -9.85 -1.85 20.04
N LEU A 202 -10.22 -3.08 20.43
CA LEU A 202 -9.60 -4.28 19.86
C LEU A 202 -9.87 -4.42 18.36
N LEU A 203 -11.09 -4.17 17.90
CA LEU A 203 -11.39 -4.16 16.46
C LEU A 203 -10.58 -3.10 15.71
N TYR A 204 -10.37 -1.94 16.33
CA TYR A 204 -9.47 -0.92 15.79
C TYR A 204 -8.01 -1.39 15.70
N ILE A 205 -7.49 -2.02 16.75
CA ILE A 205 -6.13 -2.57 16.79
C ILE A 205 -5.96 -3.63 15.70
N ILE A 206 -6.90 -4.57 15.60
CA ILE A 206 -6.91 -5.60 14.55
C ILE A 206 -6.96 -4.92 13.17
N GLY A 207 -7.80 -3.91 12.99
CA GLY A 207 -7.88 -3.12 11.77
C GLY A 207 -6.55 -2.49 11.38
N ALA A 208 -5.86 -1.84 12.34
CA ALA A 208 -4.54 -1.25 12.14
C ALA A 208 -3.48 -2.30 11.75
N LEU A 209 -3.46 -3.44 12.43
CA LEU A 209 -2.55 -4.55 12.12
C LEU A 209 -2.78 -5.13 10.73
N ILE A 210 -4.03 -5.25 10.29
CA ILE A 210 -4.37 -5.68 8.92
C ILE A 210 -3.90 -4.63 7.92
N ILE A 211 -4.15 -3.33 8.19
CA ILE A 211 -3.74 -2.21 7.33
C ILE A 211 -2.21 -2.17 7.14
N ILE A 212 -1.43 -2.43 8.19
CA ILE A 212 0.03 -2.34 8.13
C ILE A 212 0.70 -3.58 7.52
N SER A 213 0.00 -4.73 7.57
CA SER A 213 0.53 -6.02 7.13
C SER A 213 1.14 -6.04 5.72
N PRO A 214 0.64 -5.30 4.70
CA PRO A 214 1.22 -5.34 3.37
C PRO A 214 2.65 -4.80 3.28
N ASN A 215 3.09 -4.00 4.26
CA ASN A 215 4.46 -3.47 4.29
C ASN A 215 5.48 -4.51 4.80
N TYR A 216 5.02 -5.55 5.50
CA TYR A 216 5.85 -6.60 6.09
C TYR A 216 5.71 -7.95 5.37
N LEU A 217 4.60 -8.18 4.68
CA LEU A 217 4.37 -9.39 3.91
C LEU A 217 5.13 -9.34 2.58
N SER A 218 5.85 -10.42 2.25
CA SER A 218 6.52 -10.50 0.94
C SER A 218 5.48 -10.50 -0.19
N GLN A 219 5.84 -9.93 -1.34
CA GLN A 219 4.97 -9.79 -2.51
C GLN A 219 4.34 -11.13 -2.96
N LYS A 220 5.03 -12.25 -2.70
CA LYS A 220 4.53 -13.62 -2.98
C LYS A 220 3.32 -14.00 -2.12
N TYR A 221 3.19 -13.48 -0.90
CA TYR A 221 2.00 -13.68 -0.07
C TYR A 221 0.89 -12.70 -0.44
N LEU A 222 1.23 -11.46 -0.79
CA LEU A 222 0.25 -10.47 -1.26
C LEU A 222 -0.48 -10.92 -2.53
N THR A 223 0.19 -11.66 -3.41
CA THR A 223 -0.43 -12.25 -4.61
C THR A 223 -1.39 -13.40 -4.29
N ARG A 224 -1.24 -14.06 -3.14
CA ARG A 224 -2.22 -15.03 -2.64
C ARG A 224 -3.36 -14.29 -1.95
N ALA A 225 -4.15 -13.55 -2.73
CA ALA A 225 -5.24 -12.73 -2.21
C ALA A 225 -6.38 -13.56 -1.57
N LEU A 226 -6.45 -14.87 -1.84
CA LEU A 226 -7.55 -15.75 -1.47
C LEU A 226 -7.87 -15.76 0.05
N PRO A 227 -6.90 -15.96 0.97
CA PRO A 227 -7.19 -16.01 2.41
C PRO A 227 -7.78 -14.69 2.93
N ILE A 228 -7.39 -13.55 2.36
CA ILE A 228 -7.91 -12.22 2.76
C ILE A 228 -9.35 -12.07 2.31
N TRP A 229 -9.67 -12.47 1.08
CA TRP A 229 -11.05 -12.46 0.59
C TRP A 229 -11.94 -13.40 1.42
N ILE A 230 -11.43 -14.58 1.81
CA ILE A 230 -12.14 -15.49 2.70
C ILE A 230 -12.36 -14.83 4.08
N LEU A 231 -11.32 -14.24 4.67
CA LEU A 231 -11.43 -13.53 5.95
C LEU A 231 -12.45 -12.40 5.88
N LEU A 232 -12.43 -11.60 4.81
CA LEU A 232 -13.38 -10.52 4.57
C LEU A 232 -14.81 -11.06 4.44
N ALA A 233 -15.02 -12.15 3.71
CA ALA A 233 -16.33 -12.78 3.56
C ALA A 233 -16.87 -13.28 4.91
N ILE A 234 -16.05 -14.00 5.69
CA ILE A 234 -16.43 -14.49 7.02
C ILE A 234 -16.81 -13.33 7.92
N PHE A 235 -16.01 -12.26 7.91
CA PHE A 235 -16.29 -11.07 8.70
C PHE A 235 -17.60 -10.38 8.28
N LEU A 236 -17.83 -10.20 6.98
CA LEU A 236 -19.07 -9.59 6.46
C LEU A 236 -20.31 -10.43 6.81
N ILE A 237 -20.23 -11.76 6.71
CA ILE A 237 -21.29 -12.68 7.14
C ILE A 237 -21.56 -12.49 8.64
N GLY A 238 -20.50 -12.52 9.47
CA GLY A 238 -20.63 -12.30 10.91
C GLY A 238 -21.28 -10.95 11.25
N PHE A 239 -20.87 -9.87 10.57
CA PHE A 239 -21.45 -8.54 10.74
C PHE A 239 -22.93 -8.49 10.36
N MET A 240 -23.31 -9.10 9.24
CA MET A 240 -24.72 -9.14 8.81
C MET A 240 -25.60 -10.01 9.69
N LEU A 241 -25.06 -11.06 10.33
CA LEU A 241 -25.79 -11.86 11.31
C LEU A 241 -25.89 -11.15 12.68
N PHE A 242 -24.87 -10.38 13.04
CA PHE A 242 -24.80 -9.68 14.32
C PHE A 242 -25.75 -8.47 14.38
N THR A 243 -25.89 -7.71 13.30
CA THR A 243 -26.68 -6.47 13.32
C THR A 243 -28.19 -6.65 13.55
N PRO A 244 -28.90 -7.69 13.03
CA PRO A 244 -30.28 -7.97 13.40
C PRO A 244 -30.43 -8.38 14.87
N ILE A 245 -29.47 -9.13 15.42
CA ILE A 245 -29.45 -9.50 16.83
C ILE A 245 -29.36 -8.23 17.69
N LEU A 246 -28.47 -7.30 17.33
CA LEU A 246 -28.40 -6.00 17.99
C LEU A 246 -29.73 -5.25 17.93
N ILE A 247 -30.38 -5.17 16.77
CA ILE A 247 -31.67 -4.48 16.61
C ILE A 247 -32.73 -5.06 17.55
N ASN A 248 -32.81 -6.39 17.64
CA ASN A 248 -33.80 -7.07 18.47
C ASN A 248 -33.55 -6.87 19.99
N ILE A 249 -32.29 -6.67 20.40
CA ILE A 249 -31.94 -6.47 21.81
C ILE A 249 -32.04 -4.99 22.20
N GLY A 250 -31.67 -4.07 21.32
CA GLY A 250 -31.31 -2.70 21.69
C GLY A 250 -32.44 -1.67 21.79
N ASN A 251 -33.71 -2.02 21.52
CA ASN A 251 -34.84 -1.06 21.50
C ASN A 251 -34.49 0.28 20.82
N PHE A 252 -33.77 0.23 19.70
CA PHE A 252 -33.22 1.43 19.08
C PHE A 252 -34.29 2.34 18.47
N PRO A 253 -34.06 3.66 18.42
CA PRO A 253 -34.92 4.55 17.67
C PRO A 253 -34.92 4.18 16.18
N ILE A 254 -36.06 4.38 15.52
CA ILE A 254 -36.30 3.97 14.12
C ILE A 254 -35.20 4.47 13.17
N ILE A 255 -34.67 5.69 13.38
CA ILE A 255 -33.61 6.25 12.55
C ILE A 255 -32.30 5.44 12.61
N VAL A 256 -31.96 4.88 13.78
CA VAL A 256 -30.79 4.03 13.96
C VAL A 256 -31.01 2.66 13.32
N VAL A 257 -32.23 2.12 13.39
CA VAL A 257 -32.60 0.89 12.68
C VAL A 257 -32.46 1.07 11.16
N ILE A 258 -32.98 2.18 10.61
CA ILE A 258 -32.82 2.52 9.19
C ILE A 258 -31.34 2.63 8.81
N LEU A 259 -30.52 3.27 9.66
CA LEU A 259 -29.07 3.35 9.45
C LEU A 259 -28.43 1.96 9.40
N ILE A 260 -28.72 1.09 10.36
CA ILE A 260 -28.18 -0.28 10.40
C ILE A 260 -28.58 -1.06 9.15
N ILE A 261 -29.85 -0.99 8.73
CA ILE A 261 -30.32 -1.64 7.50
C ILE A 261 -29.59 -1.07 6.27
N SER A 262 -29.43 0.26 6.21
CA SER A 262 -28.72 0.94 5.12
C SER A 262 -27.24 0.57 5.06
N LEU A 263 -26.61 0.23 6.18
CA LEU A 263 -25.23 -0.26 6.25
C LEU A 263 -25.09 -1.72 5.81
N ASN A 264 -26.11 -2.55 6.07
CA ASN A 264 -26.12 -3.94 5.65
C ASN A 264 -26.21 -4.10 4.12
N PHE A 265 -26.89 -3.18 3.44
CA PHE A 265 -27.02 -3.22 1.98
C PHE A 265 -25.67 -3.18 1.22
N PRO A 266 -24.78 -2.19 1.42
CA PRO A 266 -23.46 -2.19 0.79
C PRO A 266 -22.59 -3.36 1.28
N ALA A 267 -22.71 -3.78 2.54
CA ALA A 267 -22.01 -4.96 3.05
C ALA A 267 -22.40 -6.24 2.29
N LEU A 268 -23.69 -6.41 1.98
CA LEU A 268 -24.19 -7.51 1.15
C LEU A 268 -23.63 -7.46 -0.27
N ILE A 269 -23.58 -6.28 -0.89
CA ILE A 269 -22.99 -6.11 -2.24
C ILE A 269 -21.50 -6.50 -2.22
N ILE A 270 -20.74 -6.03 -1.22
CA ILE A 270 -19.33 -6.38 -1.05
C ILE A 270 -19.17 -7.89 -0.81
N LEU A 271 -20.07 -8.51 -0.04
CA LEU A 271 -20.03 -9.96 0.19
C LEU A 271 -20.25 -10.73 -1.11
N ILE A 272 -21.30 -10.42 -1.87
CA ILE A 272 -21.60 -11.07 -3.15
C ILE A 272 -20.39 -10.94 -4.09
N TYR A 273 -19.81 -9.75 -4.18
CA TYR A 273 -18.61 -9.50 -4.96
C TYR A 273 -17.42 -10.34 -4.47
N THR A 274 -17.22 -10.42 -3.15
CA THR A 274 -16.14 -11.20 -2.55
C THR A 274 -16.29 -12.69 -2.84
N ILE A 275 -17.51 -13.23 -2.72
CA ILE A 275 -17.83 -14.63 -3.06
C ILE A 275 -17.56 -14.89 -4.54
N TYR A 276 -18.01 -14.00 -5.43
CA TYR A 276 -17.73 -14.09 -6.87
C TYR A 276 -16.22 -14.15 -7.14
N ARG A 277 -15.43 -13.30 -6.47
CA ARG A 277 -13.96 -13.30 -6.59
C ARG A 277 -13.34 -14.59 -6.09
N ILE A 278 -13.81 -15.13 -4.96
CA ILE A 278 -13.35 -16.41 -4.41
C ILE A 278 -13.61 -17.54 -5.42
N ILE A 279 -14.83 -17.64 -5.96
CA ILE A 279 -15.20 -18.66 -6.96
C ILE A 279 -14.30 -18.56 -8.20
N LYS A 280 -14.10 -17.34 -8.72
CA LYS A 280 -13.24 -17.12 -9.89
C LYS A 280 -11.78 -17.53 -9.64
N ILE A 281 -11.26 -17.32 -8.42
CA ILE A 281 -9.91 -17.77 -8.04
C ILE A 281 -9.84 -19.30 -8.01
N PHE A 282 -10.87 -19.98 -7.48
CA PHE A 282 -10.92 -21.44 -7.47
C PHE A 282 -10.97 -22.03 -8.89
N GLN A 283 -11.83 -21.50 -9.77
CA GLN A 283 -11.91 -21.91 -11.18
C GLN A 283 -10.59 -21.71 -11.92
N TYR A 284 -9.88 -20.61 -11.66
CA TYR A 284 -8.59 -20.36 -12.28
C TYR A 284 -7.48 -21.28 -11.75
N LYS A 285 -7.52 -21.67 -10.47
CA LYS A 285 -6.52 -22.55 -9.87
C LYS A 285 -6.56 -23.96 -10.50
N GLU A 286 -7.75 -24.44 -10.83
CA GLU A 286 -7.94 -25.71 -11.53
C GLU A 286 -7.31 -25.67 -12.93
N ASN A 287 -7.50 -24.58 -13.67
CA ASN A 287 -6.88 -24.38 -14.99
C ASN A 287 -5.37 -24.06 -14.93
N TYR A 288 -4.86 -23.48 -13.84
CA TYR A 288 -3.45 -23.10 -13.71
C TYR A 288 -2.53 -24.29 -13.42
N TYR A 289 -3.05 -25.34 -12.75
CA TYR A 289 -2.27 -26.55 -12.46
C TYR A 289 -1.88 -27.27 -13.76
N ASP A 290 -2.71 -27.19 -14.81
CA ASP A 290 -2.39 -27.73 -16.14
C ASP A 290 -1.33 -26.89 -16.89
N ILE A 291 -1.32 -25.57 -16.73
CA ILE A 291 -0.36 -24.70 -17.43
C ILE A 291 1.05 -24.77 -16.81
N THR A 292 1.15 -24.98 -15.49
CA THR A 292 2.47 -25.05 -14.81
C THR A 292 3.30 -26.30 -15.11
N LYS A 293 2.74 -27.28 -15.83
CA LYS A 293 3.50 -28.45 -16.31
C LYS A 293 4.34 -28.12 -17.55
N ASP A 294 4.02 -27.06 -18.27
CA ASP A 294 4.74 -26.59 -19.47
C ASP A 294 5.63 -25.35 -19.18
N ASP A 295 5.36 -24.64 -18.08
CA ASP A 295 6.00 -23.37 -17.70
C ASP A 295 7.40 -23.51 -17.04
N THR A 296 8.00 -24.70 -17.07
CA THR A 296 9.43 -24.87 -16.72
C THR A 296 10.36 -24.22 -17.74
N GLN A 297 9.90 -23.91 -18.96
CA GLN A 297 10.68 -23.18 -19.96
C GLN A 297 10.54 -21.64 -19.90
N GLN A 298 9.45 -21.08 -19.35
CA GLN A 298 9.24 -19.60 -19.35
C GLN A 298 9.82 -18.89 -18.11
N LYS A 299 10.24 -19.64 -17.08
CA LYS A 299 10.88 -19.10 -15.86
C LYS A 299 12.22 -18.36 -16.11
N ASP A 300 12.83 -18.49 -17.28
CA ASP A 300 14.03 -17.72 -17.62
C ASP A 300 13.73 -16.33 -18.20
N PHE A 301 12.53 -16.08 -18.74
CA PHE A 301 12.18 -14.77 -19.29
C PHE A 301 11.72 -13.76 -18.21
N LEU A 302 11.14 -14.22 -17.11
CA LEU A 302 10.70 -13.37 -16.00
C LEU A 302 11.83 -12.99 -15.03
N LYS A 303 12.97 -13.71 -15.05
CA LYS A 303 14.20 -13.29 -14.34
C LYS A 303 14.82 -12.01 -14.91
N LEU A 304 14.45 -11.59 -16.12
CA LEU A 304 14.89 -10.34 -16.75
C LEU A 304 14.12 -9.10 -16.24
N PHE A 305 12.98 -9.28 -15.56
CA PHE A 305 12.10 -8.17 -15.16
C PHE A 305 11.83 -8.06 -13.65
N THR A 306 12.20 -9.07 -12.86
CA THR A 306 12.21 -8.95 -11.39
C THR A 306 13.51 -8.29 -10.93
N LYS A 307 13.41 -7.05 -10.44
CA LYS A 307 14.49 -6.31 -9.76
C LYS A 307 15.10 -7.23 -8.68
N PRO A 308 16.39 -7.59 -8.75
CA PRO A 308 17.01 -8.49 -7.79
C PRO A 308 16.91 -7.88 -6.39
N SER A 309 16.38 -8.66 -5.45
CA SER A 309 16.30 -8.32 -4.04
C SER A 309 17.71 -8.16 -3.49
N LYS A 310 18.12 -6.90 -3.25
CA LYS A 310 19.36 -6.51 -2.57
C LYS A 310 20.59 -7.33 -2.98
N LEU A 311 21.10 -7.05 -4.17
CA LEU A 311 22.51 -7.31 -4.47
C LEU A 311 23.36 -6.56 -3.43
N THR A 312 24.21 -7.27 -2.71
CA THR A 312 25.25 -6.68 -1.85
C THR A 312 26.20 -5.86 -2.73
N GLU A 313 26.78 -4.78 -2.19
CA GLU A 313 27.66 -3.88 -2.96
C GLU A 313 28.85 -4.61 -3.62
N GLU A 314 29.25 -5.75 -3.06
CA GLU A 314 30.27 -6.65 -3.61
C GLU A 314 29.87 -7.35 -4.93
N GLU A 315 28.58 -7.59 -5.17
CA GLU A 315 28.09 -8.13 -6.45
C GLU A 315 27.83 -7.03 -7.50
N ILE A 316 27.71 -5.75 -7.08
CA ILE A 316 27.50 -4.60 -7.97
C ILE A 316 28.82 -4.05 -8.54
N SER A 317 29.99 -4.35 -7.93
CA SER A 317 31.28 -3.98 -8.52
C SER A 317 31.65 -4.78 -9.77
N ILE A 318 30.93 -5.85 -10.11
CA ILE A 318 31.27 -6.73 -11.24
C ILE A 318 30.52 -6.36 -12.55
N SER A 319 29.49 -5.50 -12.50
CA SER A 319 28.69 -5.13 -13.69
C SER A 319 28.70 -3.63 -14.05
N LYS A 320 29.55 -2.84 -13.39
CA LYS A 320 29.94 -1.50 -13.85
C LYS A 320 31.40 -1.45 -14.27
N GLU A 321 31.92 -2.53 -14.87
CA GLU A 321 33.10 -2.37 -15.72
C GLU A 321 32.71 -1.41 -16.84
N LYS A 322 33.22 -0.17 -16.74
CA LYS A 322 33.11 0.83 -17.80
C LYS A 322 33.53 0.14 -19.08
N LYS A 323 32.62 0.06 -20.06
CA LYS A 323 32.93 -0.49 -21.39
C LYS A 323 33.89 0.48 -22.07
N ILE A 324 35.18 0.28 -21.85
CA ILE A 324 36.27 1.09 -22.37
C ILE A 324 36.76 0.45 -23.68
N CYS A 325 36.97 1.27 -24.70
CA CYS A 325 37.55 0.79 -25.96
C CYS A 325 39.00 0.35 -25.75
N LEU A 326 39.33 -0.87 -26.18
CA LEU A 326 40.67 -1.43 -26.02
C LEU A 326 41.76 -0.56 -26.67
N VAL A 327 41.45 0.08 -27.79
CA VAL A 327 42.37 0.87 -28.62
C VAL A 327 42.53 2.29 -28.10
N CYS A 328 41.46 3.08 -28.01
CA CYS A 328 41.55 4.49 -27.63
C CYS A 328 41.37 4.78 -26.14
N LYS A 329 41.06 3.76 -25.33
CA LYS A 329 40.81 3.87 -23.87
C LYS A 329 39.68 4.82 -23.44
N ASN A 330 38.85 5.27 -24.39
CA ASN A 330 37.65 6.07 -24.09
C ASN A 330 36.43 5.20 -23.75
N GLU A 331 35.48 5.77 -23.00
CA GLU A 331 34.19 5.16 -22.69
C GLU A 331 33.33 5.00 -23.96
N ILE A 332 32.72 3.83 -24.16
CA ILE A 332 31.99 3.52 -25.38
C ILE A 332 30.50 3.86 -25.22
N SER A 333 30.03 4.88 -25.93
CA SER A 333 28.62 5.27 -25.98
C SER A 333 27.88 4.75 -27.22
N ARG A 334 26.69 4.18 -27.03
CA ARG A 334 25.64 3.80 -28.02
C ARG A 334 26.02 2.79 -29.11
N GLU A 335 27.07 3.01 -29.89
CA GLU A 335 27.49 2.13 -31.00
C GLU A 335 28.87 1.51 -30.74
N ASN A 336 28.93 0.18 -30.70
CA ASN A 336 30.14 -0.55 -30.39
C ASN A 336 30.31 -1.80 -31.25
N TYR A 337 31.56 -2.24 -31.37
CA TYR A 337 31.89 -3.54 -31.92
C TYR A 337 32.42 -4.41 -30.78
N ILE A 338 31.81 -5.58 -30.62
CA ILE A 338 32.22 -6.59 -29.64
C ILE A 338 32.79 -7.76 -30.42
N CYS A 339 34.05 -8.10 -30.17
CA CYS A 339 34.67 -9.23 -30.84
C CYS A 339 33.90 -10.53 -30.53
N PRO A 340 33.44 -11.29 -31.53
CA PRO A 340 32.59 -12.46 -31.30
C PRO A 340 33.31 -13.60 -30.55
N LYS A 341 34.65 -13.66 -30.64
CA LYS A 341 35.44 -14.72 -30.01
C LYS A 341 35.85 -14.40 -28.57
N CYS A 342 36.41 -13.22 -28.32
CA CYS A 342 36.98 -12.87 -27.00
C CYS A 342 36.18 -11.82 -26.22
N LYS A 343 35.07 -11.32 -26.77
CA LYS A 343 34.23 -10.27 -26.15
C LYS A 343 34.95 -8.94 -25.85
N ALA A 344 36.12 -8.70 -26.44
CA ALA A 344 36.81 -7.41 -26.33
C ALA A 344 35.98 -6.28 -26.96
N PHE A 345 35.96 -5.13 -26.30
CA PHE A 345 35.16 -3.97 -26.69
C PHE A 345 35.95 -2.95 -27.51
N TYR A 346 35.37 -2.51 -28.62
CA TYR A 346 35.90 -1.47 -29.50
C TYR A 346 34.83 -0.41 -29.77
N CYS A 347 35.20 0.87 -29.78
CA CYS A 347 34.33 1.88 -30.35
C CYS A 347 34.30 1.71 -31.87
N LEU A 348 33.20 2.13 -32.50
CA LEU A 348 32.99 1.93 -33.94
C LEU A 348 34.08 2.56 -34.81
N LYS A 349 34.63 3.71 -34.38
CA LYS A 349 35.75 4.38 -35.07
C LYS A 349 37.01 3.52 -35.05
N CYS A 350 37.36 2.96 -33.90
CA CYS A 350 38.54 2.11 -33.76
C CYS A 350 38.38 0.77 -34.48
N SER A 351 37.21 0.13 -34.42
CA SER A 351 37.00 -1.13 -35.15
C SER A 351 37.11 -0.93 -36.67
N ARG A 352 36.46 0.10 -37.24
CA ARG A 352 36.56 0.41 -38.68
C ARG A 352 38.00 0.74 -39.12
N THR A 353 38.73 1.47 -38.28
CA THR A 353 40.12 1.82 -38.56
C THR A 353 41.00 0.56 -38.54
N LEU A 354 40.81 -0.34 -37.56
CA LEU A 354 41.52 -1.61 -37.53
C LEU A 354 41.11 -2.54 -38.68
N THR A 355 39.84 -2.57 -39.11
CA THR A 355 39.38 -3.33 -40.28
C THR A 355 40.11 -2.93 -41.56
N THR A 356 40.54 -1.67 -41.69
CA THR A 356 41.26 -1.19 -42.89
C THR A 356 42.76 -1.37 -42.81
N MET A 357 43.36 -1.36 -41.62
CA MET A 357 44.81 -1.49 -41.45
C MET A 357 45.28 -2.94 -41.29
N GLU A 358 44.71 -3.68 -40.33
CA GLU A 358 45.20 -5.02 -39.94
C GLU A 358 44.12 -6.10 -40.07
N ASN A 359 42.86 -5.69 -40.07
CA ASN A 359 41.67 -6.54 -40.00
C ASN A 359 41.75 -7.64 -38.93
N ALA A 360 42.32 -7.37 -37.75
CA ALA A 360 42.39 -8.35 -36.66
C ALA A 360 42.13 -7.75 -35.29
N CYS A 361 41.36 -8.46 -34.47
CA CYS A 361 41.22 -8.17 -33.05
C CYS A 361 42.58 -8.26 -32.35
N TRP A 362 43.00 -7.20 -31.66
CA TRP A 362 44.29 -7.14 -30.97
C TRP A 362 44.45 -8.15 -29.81
N VAL A 363 43.36 -8.76 -29.34
CA VAL A 363 43.39 -9.76 -28.26
C VAL A 363 43.52 -11.18 -28.79
N CYS A 364 42.72 -11.54 -29.80
CA CYS A 364 42.56 -12.93 -30.24
C CYS A 364 42.78 -13.16 -31.74
N TYR A 365 43.18 -12.12 -32.47
CA TYR A 365 43.46 -12.11 -33.91
C TYR A 365 42.30 -12.55 -34.81
N THR A 366 41.08 -12.64 -34.28
CA THR A 366 39.87 -12.88 -35.09
C THR A 366 39.61 -11.69 -35.99
N PRO A 367 39.30 -11.89 -37.29
CA PRO A 367 39.05 -10.80 -38.20
C PRO A 367 37.84 -9.97 -37.80
N PHE A 368 37.92 -8.65 -38.02
CA PHE A 368 36.76 -7.77 -37.84
C PHE A 368 35.74 -7.97 -38.97
N ASP A 369 36.24 -8.24 -40.17
CA ASP A 369 35.51 -8.49 -41.40
C ASP A 369 36.05 -9.76 -42.05
N GLU A 370 35.27 -10.84 -42.06
CA GLU A 370 35.68 -12.15 -42.60
C GLU A 370 35.96 -12.13 -44.10
N SER A 371 35.50 -11.10 -44.82
CA SER A 371 35.74 -10.96 -46.26
C SER A 371 37.13 -10.40 -46.61
N LYS A 372 37.90 -9.92 -45.63
CA LYS A 372 39.21 -9.29 -45.83
C LYS A 372 40.34 -10.12 -45.23
N PRO A 373 41.54 -10.14 -45.83
CA PRO A 373 42.68 -10.84 -45.25
C PRO A 373 43.14 -10.17 -43.95
N VAL A 374 43.67 -10.97 -43.02
CA VAL A 374 44.30 -10.49 -41.78
C VAL A 374 45.76 -10.16 -42.07
N ILE A 375 46.19 -8.93 -41.75
CA ILE A 375 47.58 -8.49 -41.88
C ILE A 375 48.20 -8.51 -40.48
N MET A 376 49.02 -9.52 -40.18
CA MET A 376 49.74 -9.59 -38.91
C MET A 376 51.01 -8.74 -38.98
N PRO A 377 51.28 -7.85 -38.00
CA PRO A 377 52.55 -7.16 -37.94
C PRO A 377 53.66 -8.20 -37.74
N GLU A 378 54.65 -8.21 -38.63
CA GLU A 378 55.85 -9.03 -38.47
C GLU A 378 56.48 -8.71 -37.10
N LYS A 379 56.62 -9.73 -36.24
CA LYS A 379 57.32 -9.60 -34.96
C LYS A 379 58.75 -9.12 -35.25
N LYS A 380 59.01 -7.82 -35.10
CA LYS A 380 60.38 -7.30 -35.00
C LYS A 380 61.03 -7.99 -33.81
N LYS A 381 62.07 -8.81 -34.08
CA LYS A 381 62.93 -9.39 -33.04
C LYS A 381 63.43 -8.23 -32.17
N LYS A 382 63.07 -8.23 -30.89
CA LYS A 382 63.59 -7.28 -29.91
C LYS A 382 65.10 -7.54 -29.80
N GLU A 383 65.90 -6.53 -30.13
CA GLU A 383 67.28 -6.46 -29.69
C GLU A 383 67.26 -6.17 -28.18
N ASP A 384 67.96 -7.00 -27.41
CA ASP A 384 68.08 -6.89 -25.97
C ASP A 384 68.85 -5.60 -25.62
N ILE A 385 68.15 -4.61 -25.06
CA ILE A 385 68.78 -3.44 -24.46
C ILE A 385 69.27 -3.85 -23.07
N ILE A 386 70.58 -4.03 -22.94
CA ILE A 386 71.29 -4.18 -21.67
C ILE A 386 71.16 -2.85 -20.92
N ILE A 387 70.41 -2.85 -19.81
CA ILE A 387 70.34 -1.72 -18.89
C ILE A 387 71.43 -1.92 -17.84
N ASP A 388 72.49 -1.11 -17.93
CA ASP A 388 73.50 -1.02 -16.88
C ASP A 388 72.89 -0.49 -15.58
N LYS A 389 73.17 -1.21 -14.49
CA LYS A 389 72.84 -0.81 -13.13
C LYS A 389 73.63 0.44 -12.76
N VAL A 390 72.94 1.54 -12.47
CA VAL A 390 73.52 2.68 -11.78
C VAL A 390 73.30 2.49 -10.28
N ASP A 391 74.40 2.24 -9.56
CA ASP A 391 74.48 2.23 -8.11
C ASP A 391 74.14 3.62 -7.54
N HIS A 392 73.07 3.70 -6.74
CA HIS A 392 72.84 4.85 -5.86
C HIS A 392 73.48 4.58 -4.50
N LYS A 393 74.63 5.23 -4.26
CA LYS A 393 75.23 5.43 -2.93
C LYS A 393 74.39 6.42 -2.11
N SER A 394 74.08 6.00 -0.89
CA SER A 394 74.00 6.74 0.37
C SER A 394 74.15 8.28 0.34
N ILE A 395 73.14 8.99 0.84
CA ILE A 395 73.27 10.03 1.89
C ILE A 395 72.09 9.86 2.86
#